data_AF-A0A7Z9WSZ2-F1
#
_entry.id   AF-A0A7Z9WSZ2-F1
#
_cell.length_a   1.000
_cell.length_b   1.000
_cell.length_c   1.000
_cell.angle_alpha   90.00
_cell.angle_beta   90.00
_cell.angle_gamma   90.00
#
_symmetry.space_group_name_H-M   'P 1'
#
loop_
_entity.id
_entity.type
_entity.pdbx_description
1 polymer ?
#
loop_
_entity_poly.entity_id
_entity_poly.type
_entity_poly.pdbx_seq_one_letter_code
_entity_poly.pdbx_strand_id
1 'polypeptide(L)' 'MKKMIVAFLFVLFSSAGWAEPLRDVTFVTLEGKPVKLSDFRGKFVVVNFWATW' A
#
# COMPACT_ATOMS: atom_id res chain seq x y z
N MET A 1 -15.71 -34.35 -5.14
CA MET A 1 -16.12 -32.99 -5.57
C MET A 1 -15.94 -31.93 -4.48
N LYS A 2 -16.56 -32.05 -3.30
CA LYS A 2 -16.44 -31.03 -2.21
C LYS A 2 -15.00 -30.76 -1.74
N LYS A 3 -14.18 -31.81 -1.62
CA LYS A 3 -12.76 -31.73 -1.23
C LYS A 3 -11.87 -31.03 -2.27
N MET A 4 -12.22 -31.10 -3.55
CA MET A 4 -11.48 -30.44 -4.63
C MET A 4 -11.77 -28.93 -4.68
N ILE A 5 -13.01 -28.53 -4.37
CA ILE A 5 -13.41 -27.13 -4.26
C ILE A 5 -12.67 -26.44 -3.10
N VAL A 6 -12.57 -27.11 -1.95
CA VAL A 6 -11.84 -26.58 -0.79
C VAL A 6 -10.34 -26.44 -1.08
N ALA A 7 -9.73 -27.44 -1.73
CA ALA A 7 -8.33 -27.35 -2.13
C ALA A 7 -8.07 -26.21 -3.14
N PHE A 8 -8.99 -26.01 -4.09
CA PHE A 8 -8.89 -24.95 -5.08
C PHE A 8 -9.05 -23.55 -4.47
N LEU A 9 -9.99 -23.39 -3.52
CA LEU A 9 -10.16 -22.13 -2.78
C LEU A 9 -8.97 -21.81 -1.88
N PHE A 10 -8.33 -22.84 -1.30
CA PHE A 10 -7.12 -22.66 -0.47
C PHE A 10 -5.94 -22.15 -1.32
N VAL A 11 -5.74 -22.72 -2.52
CA VAL A 11 -4.70 -22.28 -3.46
C VAL A 11 -4.91 -20.83 -3.92
N LEU A 12 -6.16 -20.41 -4.12
CA LEU A 12 -6.50 -19.01 -4.45
C LEU A 12 -6.28 -18.04 -3.28
N PHE A 13 -6.39 -18.52 -2.04
CA PHE A 13 -6.11 -17.70 -0.85
C PHE A 13 -4.60 -17.56 -0.59
N SER A 14 -3.81 -18.59 -0.92
CA SER A 14 -2.35 -18.59 -0.75
C SER A 14 -1.62 -17.62 -1.69
N SER A 15 -2.21 -17.28 -2.84
CA SER A 15 -1.62 -16.35 -3.82
C SER A 15 -1.97 -14.89 -3.57
N ALA A 16 -2.87 -14.59 -2.63
CA ALA A 16 -3.12 -13.25 -2.15
C ALA A 16 -2.00 -12.86 -1.17
N GLY A 17 -0.88 -12.36 -1.70
CA GLY A 17 0.12 -11.68 -0.88
C GLY A 17 -0.55 -10.54 -0.12
N TRP A 18 -0.54 -10.62 1.21
CA TRP A 18 -1.07 -9.55 2.05
C TRP A 18 -0.29 -8.27 1.78
N ALA A 19 -1.00 -7.16 1.58
CA ALA A 19 -0.35 -5.87 1.51
C ALA A 19 0.22 -5.54 2.90
N GLU A 20 1.55 -5.54 3.01
CA GLU A 20 2.23 -5.11 4.23
C GLU A 20 1.91 -3.63 4.48
N PRO A 21 1.69 -3.23 5.75
CA PRO A 21 1.52 -1.82 6.09
C PRO A 21 2.73 -1.02 5.59
N LEU A 22 2.47 0.06 4.85
CA LEU A 22 3.54 0.94 4.43
C LEU A 22 4.28 1.47 5.67
N ARG A 23 5.61 1.39 5.67
CA ARG A 23 6.44 2.08 6.66
C ARG A 23 6.14 3.58 6.60
N ASP A 24 6.23 4.27 7.72
CA ASP A 24 5.96 5.71 7.76
C ASP A 24 7.03 6.45 6.94
N VAL A 25 6.63 6.95 5.77
CA VAL A 25 7.53 7.61 4.82
C VAL A 25 7.56 9.10 5.11
N THR A 26 8.76 9.67 5.19
CA THR A 26 8.98 11.12 5.32
C THR A 26 9.47 11.69 3.99
N PHE A 27 8.86 12.77 3.55
CA PHE A 27 9.24 13.57 2.38
C PHE A 27 9.68 14.97 2.83
N VAL A 28 10.22 15.74 1.88
CA VAL A 28 10.60 17.14 2.08
C VAL A 28 9.70 18.01 1.20
N THR A 29 9.09 19.04 1.78
CA THR A 29 8.25 20.01 1.05
C THR A 29 9.10 20.99 0.26
N LEU A 30 8.46 21.81 -0.58
CA LEU A 30 9.14 22.85 -1.36
C LEU A 30 9.81 23.91 -0.47
N GLU A 31 9.31 24.09 0.76
CA GLU A 31 9.89 24.98 1.77
C GLU A 31 10.99 24.32 2.61
N GLY A 32 11.39 23.09 2.26
CA GLY A 32 12.44 22.34 2.96
C GLY A 32 11.99 21.70 4.27
N LYS A 33 10.68 21.63 4.55
CA LYS A 33 10.14 21.07 5.80
C LYS A 33 9.88 19.56 5.66
N PRO A 34 10.06 18.77 6.72
CA PRO A 34 9.67 17.37 6.71
C PRO A 34 8.14 17.24 6.72
N VAL A 35 7.61 16.30 5.95
CA VAL A 35 6.19 15.88 5.97
C VAL A 35 6.10 14.37 5.93
N LYS A 36 5.25 13.76 6.76
CA LYS A 36 5.09 12.31 6.80
C LYS A 36 3.80 11.90 6.10
N LEU A 37 3.80 10.72 5.48
CA LEU A 37 2.57 10.19 4.90
C LEU A 37 1.52 9.90 6.00
N SER A 38 1.96 9.53 7.20
CA SER A 38 1.07 9.32 8.35
C SER A 38 0.33 10.57 8.82
N ASP A 39 0.81 11.77 8.49
CA ASP A 39 0.12 13.03 8.79
C ASP A 39 -1.24 13.15 8.09
N PHE A 40 -1.46 12.36 7.03
CA PHE A 40 -2.70 12.33 6.24
C PHE A 40 -3.62 11.13 6.57
N ARG A 41 -3.35 10.38 7.65
CA ARG A 41 -4.20 9.23 8.05
C ARG A 41 -5.67 9.62 8.20
N GLY A 42 -6.55 8.72 7.76
CA GLY A 42 -8.00 8.94 7.75
C GLY A 42 -8.50 9.72 6.52
N LYS A 43 -7.62 10.09 5.59
CA LYS A 43 -7.98 10.70 4.31
C LYS A 43 -7.61 9.77 3.16
N PHE A 44 -8.38 9.87 2.07
CA PHE A 44 -7.93 9.33 0.79
C PHE A 44 -6.82 10.24 0.24
N VAL A 45 -5.67 9.65 -0.04
CA VAL A 45 -4.47 10.37 -0.51
C VAL A 45 -4.01 9.77 -1.82
N VAL A 46 -3.79 10.64 -2.80
CA VAL A 46 -3.15 10.28 -4.08
C VAL A 46 -1.74 10.86 -4.08
N VAL A 47 -0.74 10.01 -4.26
CA VAL A 47 0.66 10.43 -4.38
C VAL A 47 1.02 10.42 -5.86
N ASN A 48 1.52 11.55 -6.36
CA ASN A 48 1.97 11.70 -7.75
C ASN A 48 3.49 11.98 -7.77
N PHE A 49 4.24 11.18 -8.53
CA PHE A 49 5.68 11.34 -8.71
C PHE A 49 5.96 11.96 -10.09
N TRP A 50 6.71 13.06 -10.12
CA TRP A 50 7.05 13.80 -11.35
C TRP A 50 8.43 14.46 -11.27
N ALA A 51 8.98 14.88 -12.41
CA ALA A 51 10.24 15.61 -12.52
C ALA A 51 10.17 16.59 -13.70
N THR A 52 10.90 17.71 -13.62
CA THR A 52 10.76 18.85 -14.56
C THR A 52 11.67 18.82 -15.78
N TRP A 53 12.63 17.90 -15.85
CA TRP A 53 13.70 17.76 -16.87
C TRP A 53 14.25 19.05 -17.49
#